data_AF-A0A4Q1FRK6-F1
#
_entry.id   AF-A0A4Q1FRK6-F1
#
_cell.length_a   1.000
_cell.length_b   1.000
_cell.length_c   1.000
_cell.angle_alpha   90.00
_cell.angle_beta   90.00
_cell.angle_gamma   90.00
#
_symmetry.space_group_name_H-M   'P 1'
#
loop_
_entity.id
_entity.type
_entity.pdbx_description
1 polymer ?
#
loop_
_entity_poly.entity_id
_entity_poly.type
_entity_poly.pdbx_seq_one_letter_code
_entity_poly.pdbx_strand_id
1 'polypeptide(L)'
;MKKIFLLLFVCLFALGFSQKKKKTKSKAVVEKETVIIYTEQEAETSKETRVIAGFIKQNPGHARTDFFKKRLMEIIMADNSPEAKPTIKPISKEKIENIVKNNELNSGKVIAANKATNKSATANNTKNTDKVNNAINALKEERLATYASAGTAKSAGSSVKSEPSEANKKTAAMLTHLFNNDINKNEAYINIKNRSSCNLIVKISGKKYYNLSVPARGENFILIDKGEYVLTTMVCDAKYSSLKKITQDVEIALNVAD
;
A
#
# COMPACT_ATOMS: atom_id res chain seq x y z
N MET A 1 -37.85 -31.06 -61.65
CA MET A 1 -36.42 -30.88 -61.31
C MET A 1 -36.06 -29.57 -60.59
N LYS A 2 -37.02 -28.71 -60.23
CA LYS A 2 -36.73 -27.38 -59.63
C LYS A 2 -36.63 -27.37 -58.09
N LYS A 3 -37.20 -28.37 -57.41
CA LYS A 3 -37.18 -28.52 -55.95
C LYS A 3 -35.89 -29.17 -55.41
N ILE A 4 -35.19 -29.97 -56.22
CA ILE A 4 -33.89 -30.56 -55.86
C ILE A 4 -32.77 -29.50 -55.88
N PHE A 5 -32.83 -28.54 -56.81
CA PHE A 5 -31.83 -27.48 -56.92
C PHE A 5 -31.83 -26.54 -55.71
N LEU A 6 -33.02 -26.28 -55.14
CA LEU A 6 -33.16 -25.42 -53.97
C LEU A 6 -32.57 -26.08 -52.71
N LEU A 7 -32.66 -27.41 -52.60
CA LEU A 7 -32.10 -28.18 -51.48
C LEU A 7 -30.57 -28.25 -51.56
N LEU A 8 -30.00 -28.39 -52.75
CA LEU A 8 -28.55 -28.33 -52.98
C LEU A 8 -27.94 -26.96 -52.70
N PHE A 9 -28.66 -25.86 -53.00
CA PHE A 9 -28.16 -24.50 -52.75
C PHE A 9 -28.15 -24.14 -51.26
N VAL A 10 -29.10 -24.68 -50.48
CA VAL A 10 -29.17 -24.47 -49.02
C VAL A 10 -28.03 -25.23 -48.29
N CYS A 11 -27.62 -26.39 -48.78
CA CYS A 11 -26.51 -27.15 -48.17
C CYS A 11 -25.13 -26.49 -48.37
N LEU A 12 -24.92 -25.73 -49.45
CA LEU A 12 -23.64 -25.08 -49.74
C LEU A 12 -23.39 -23.79 -48.92
N PHE A 13 -24.45 -23.13 -48.43
CA PHE A 13 -24.32 -21.91 -47.62
C PHE A 13 -24.06 -22.15 -46.12
N ALA A 14 -24.25 -23.38 -45.62
CA ALA A 14 -24.01 -23.73 -44.21
C ALA A 14 -22.54 -23.99 -43.86
N LEU A 15 -21.62 -23.99 -44.83
CA LEU A 15 -20.18 -24.23 -44.61
C LEU A 15 -19.34 -22.94 -44.58
N GLY A 16 -19.98 -21.77 -44.55
CA GLY A 16 -19.33 -20.47 -44.53
C GLY A 16 -18.68 -20.11 -43.19
N PHE A 17 -17.34 -20.14 -43.17
CA PHE A 17 -16.45 -19.37 -42.29
C PHE A 17 -16.51 -19.64 -40.77
N SER A 18 -16.10 -20.85 -40.37
CA SER A 18 -15.44 -21.01 -39.07
C SER A 18 -14.02 -20.41 -39.13
N GLN A 19 -13.92 -19.09 -39.05
CA GLN A 19 -12.65 -18.38 -38.79
C GLN A 19 -12.08 -18.93 -37.47
N LYS A 20 -11.10 -19.85 -37.57
CA LYS A 20 -10.26 -20.25 -36.44
C LYS A 20 -9.50 -19.01 -35.98
N LYS A 21 -10.08 -18.25 -35.04
CA LYS A 21 -9.33 -17.28 -34.25
C LYS A 21 -8.15 -18.04 -33.66
N LYS A 22 -6.92 -17.66 -34.03
CA LYS A 22 -5.70 -18.13 -33.39
C LYS A 22 -5.92 -17.98 -31.88
N LYS A 23 -6.02 -19.09 -31.15
CA LYS A 23 -5.96 -19.08 -29.69
C LYS A 23 -4.56 -18.59 -29.35
N THR A 24 -4.42 -17.30 -29.08
CA THR A 24 -3.27 -16.78 -28.33
C THR A 24 -3.23 -17.63 -27.06
N LYS A 25 -2.14 -18.36 -26.83
CA LYS A 25 -1.96 -19.16 -25.62
C LYS A 25 -2.15 -18.21 -24.43
N SER A 26 -3.29 -18.28 -23.76
CA SER A 26 -3.55 -17.46 -22.59
C SER A 26 -2.62 -17.95 -21.50
N LYS A 27 -1.65 -17.11 -21.11
CA LYS A 27 -0.82 -17.36 -19.91
C LYS A 27 -1.76 -17.63 -18.74
N ALA A 28 -1.62 -18.80 -18.12
CA ALA A 28 -2.39 -19.14 -16.93
C ALA A 28 -1.76 -18.48 -15.70
N VAL A 29 -2.56 -18.11 -14.71
CA VAL A 29 -2.04 -17.67 -13.41
C VAL A 29 -1.93 -18.90 -12.52
N VAL A 30 -0.74 -19.15 -11.98
CA VAL A 30 -0.55 -20.16 -10.95
C VAL A 30 -0.82 -19.50 -9.61
N GLU A 31 -1.77 -20.06 -8.89
CA GLU A 31 -2.04 -19.71 -7.51
C GLU A 31 -1.59 -20.85 -6.59
N LYS A 32 -0.87 -20.48 -5.53
CA LYS A 32 -0.65 -21.36 -4.38
C LYS A 32 -1.22 -20.67 -3.14
N GLU A 33 -2.37 -21.16 -2.68
CA GLU A 33 -2.96 -20.78 -1.40
C GLU A 33 -2.45 -21.76 -0.34
N THR A 34 -1.92 -21.23 0.75
CA THR A 34 -1.46 -22.04 1.88
C THR A 34 -1.85 -21.37 3.18
N VAL A 35 -2.27 -22.20 4.16
CA VAL A 35 -2.25 -21.78 5.56
C VAL A 35 -0.81 -21.40 5.89
N ILE A 36 -0.63 -20.25 6.55
CA ILE A 36 0.71 -19.77 6.84
C ILE A 36 1.32 -20.67 7.91
N ILE A 37 2.29 -21.51 7.54
CA ILE A 37 3.08 -22.33 8.45
C ILE A 37 4.49 -21.79 8.42
N TYR A 38 4.98 -21.32 9.57
CA TYR A 38 6.32 -20.76 9.68
C TYR A 38 7.28 -21.84 10.15
N THR A 39 8.32 -22.08 9.36
CA THR A 39 9.39 -23.04 9.72
C THR A 39 10.57 -22.34 10.36
N GLU A 40 11.37 -23.08 11.12
CA GLU A 40 12.57 -22.56 11.76
C GLU A 40 13.56 -22.00 10.74
N GLN A 41 13.87 -22.75 9.68
CA GLN A 41 14.79 -22.34 8.62
C GLN A 41 14.32 -21.08 7.90
N GLU A 42 13.01 -20.94 7.67
CA GLU A 42 12.44 -19.73 7.08
C GLU A 42 12.60 -18.53 8.03
N ALA A 43 12.33 -18.71 9.32
CA ALA A 43 12.53 -17.65 10.32
C ALA A 43 14.02 -17.26 10.47
N GLU A 44 14.95 -18.20 10.32
CA GLU A 44 16.40 -17.93 10.38
C GLU A 44 16.92 -17.14 9.19
N THR A 45 16.41 -17.42 8.00
CA THR A 45 16.90 -16.83 6.75
C THR A 45 16.14 -15.56 6.39
N SER A 46 14.94 -15.38 6.93
CA SER A 46 14.09 -14.24 6.65
C SER A 46 14.57 -12.95 7.30
N LYS A 47 14.32 -11.85 6.59
CA LYS A 47 14.40 -10.47 7.08
C LYS A 47 13.03 -9.91 7.47
N GLU A 48 11.97 -10.65 7.16
CA GLU A 48 10.60 -10.23 7.40
C GLU A 48 10.21 -10.47 8.85
N THR A 49 9.86 -9.40 9.54
CA THR A 49 9.35 -9.44 10.92
C THR A 49 8.14 -10.37 11.06
N ARG A 50 7.28 -10.43 10.03
CA ARG A 50 6.13 -11.35 9.94
C ARG A 50 6.51 -12.81 10.09
N VAL A 51 7.56 -13.25 9.38
CA VAL A 51 7.97 -14.66 9.34
C VAL A 51 8.53 -15.08 10.70
N ILE A 52 9.40 -14.26 11.27
CA ILE A 52 10.02 -14.52 12.57
C ILE A 52 8.96 -14.52 13.68
N ALA A 53 8.09 -13.50 13.68
CA ALA A 53 7.02 -13.39 14.67
C ALA A 53 6.01 -14.53 14.55
N GLY A 54 5.70 -14.93 13.32
CA GLY A 54 4.84 -16.06 13.01
C GLY A 54 5.37 -17.37 13.57
N PHE A 55 6.66 -17.63 13.39
CA PHE A 55 7.34 -18.81 13.95
C PHE A 55 7.24 -18.83 15.48
N ILE A 56 7.53 -17.71 16.14
CA ILE A 56 7.45 -17.59 17.61
C ILE A 56 6.03 -17.88 18.09
N LYS A 57 5.00 -17.38 17.40
CA LYS A 57 3.60 -17.59 17.78
C LYS A 57 3.19 -19.06 17.63
N GLN A 58 3.56 -19.69 16.52
CA GLN A 58 3.12 -21.06 16.21
C GLN A 58 3.86 -22.12 17.02
N ASN A 59 5.05 -21.81 17.55
CA ASN A 59 5.90 -22.75 18.27
C ASN A 59 6.22 -22.24 19.70
N PRO A 60 5.22 -22.13 20.58
CA PRO A 60 5.45 -21.70 21.95
C PRO A 60 6.37 -22.70 22.67
N GLY A 61 7.47 -22.23 23.23
CA GLY A 61 8.44 -23.07 23.95
C GLY A 61 9.51 -23.74 23.09
N HIS A 62 9.64 -23.37 21.81
CA HIS A 62 10.73 -23.83 20.96
C HIS A 62 12.12 -23.51 21.56
N ALA A 63 13.11 -24.41 21.42
CA ALA A 63 14.43 -24.27 22.04
C ALA A 63 15.16 -22.96 21.70
N ARG A 64 14.91 -22.42 20.50
CA ARG A 64 15.50 -21.15 20.02
C ARG A 64 14.56 -19.95 20.06
N THR A 65 13.48 -20.03 20.83
CA THR A 65 12.53 -18.92 21.00
C THR A 65 13.23 -17.62 21.38
N ASP A 66 14.19 -17.67 22.31
CA ASP A 66 14.92 -16.47 22.76
C ASP A 66 15.81 -15.86 21.67
N PHE A 67 16.41 -16.69 20.82
CA PHE A 67 17.16 -16.24 19.65
C PHE A 67 16.25 -15.47 18.69
N PHE A 68 15.09 -16.04 18.36
CA PHE A 68 14.15 -15.40 17.43
C PHE A 68 13.51 -14.14 18.00
N LYS A 69 13.22 -14.10 19.30
CA LYS A 69 12.74 -12.89 19.97
C LYS A 69 13.77 -11.76 19.89
N LYS A 70 15.05 -12.06 20.18
CA LYS A 70 16.13 -11.07 20.10
C LYS A 70 16.29 -10.54 18.67
N ARG A 71 16.36 -11.43 17.69
CA ARG A 71 16.46 -11.07 16.27
C ARG A 71 15.27 -10.23 15.79
N LEU A 72 14.05 -10.59 16.21
CA LEU A 72 12.86 -9.81 15.89
C LEU A 72 12.96 -8.38 16.44
N MET A 73 13.42 -8.22 17.69
CA MET A 73 13.64 -6.91 18.30
C MET A 73 14.74 -6.11 17.59
N GLU A 74 15.84 -6.75 17.21
CA GLU A 74 16.93 -6.12 16.46
C GLU A 74 16.44 -5.55 15.13
N ILE A 75 15.65 -6.30 14.36
CA ILE A 75 15.10 -5.83 13.08
C ILE A 75 14.16 -4.65 13.30
N ILE A 76 13.25 -4.74 14.28
CA ILE A 76 12.32 -3.66 14.61
C ILE A 76 13.07 -2.41 15.05
N MET A 77 14.15 -2.54 15.82
CA MET A 77 14.94 -1.40 16.30
C MET A 77 15.82 -0.80 15.20
N ALA A 78 16.39 -1.62 14.31
CA ALA A 78 17.18 -1.16 13.18
C ALA A 78 16.35 -0.29 12.22
N ASP A 79 15.10 -0.66 11.95
CA ASP A 79 14.16 0.11 11.11
C ASP A 79 13.66 1.42 11.77
N ASN A 80 13.93 1.61 13.07
CA ASN A 80 13.68 2.85 13.80
C ASN A 80 14.98 3.61 14.12
N SER A 81 16.13 3.16 13.60
CA SER A 81 17.37 3.92 13.68
C SER A 81 17.23 5.20 12.84
N PRO A 82 17.62 6.38 13.33
CA PRO A 82 17.58 7.66 12.59
C PRO A 82 18.60 7.71 11.42
N GLU A 83 18.95 6.57 10.83
CA GLU A 83 20.01 6.45 9.84
C GLU A 83 19.49 6.72 8.43
N ALA A 84 19.52 8.01 8.08
CA ALA A 84 20.38 8.53 7.01
C ALA A 84 19.91 9.95 6.64
N LYS A 85 20.20 10.94 7.50
CA LYS A 85 20.27 12.31 6.99
C LYS A 85 21.49 12.34 6.06
N PRO A 86 21.35 12.65 4.76
CA PRO A 86 22.53 12.88 3.94
C PRO A 86 23.34 13.98 4.62
N THR A 87 24.57 13.69 5.05
CA THR A 87 25.49 14.72 5.51
C THR A 87 25.83 15.57 4.31
N ILE A 88 25.09 16.66 4.12
CA ILE A 88 25.41 17.68 3.12
C ILE A 88 26.71 18.31 3.60
N LYS A 89 27.85 17.81 3.12
CA LYS A 89 29.10 18.58 3.21
C LYS A 89 28.83 19.87 2.42
N PRO A 90 28.96 21.07 3.03
CA PRO A 90 28.75 22.31 2.32
C PRO A 90 29.65 22.32 1.08
N ILE A 91 29.04 22.58 -0.06
CA ILE A 91 29.73 22.67 -1.35
C ILE A 91 30.80 23.78 -1.24
N SER A 92 32.04 23.51 -1.66
CA SER A 92 33.12 24.51 -1.58
C SER A 92 32.82 25.71 -2.49
N LYS A 93 33.31 26.90 -2.11
CA LYS A 93 33.10 28.14 -2.90
C LYS A 93 33.53 27.98 -4.37
N GLU A 94 34.64 27.28 -4.62
CA GLU A 94 35.14 26.95 -5.96
C GLU A 94 34.13 26.16 -6.80
N LYS A 95 33.40 25.23 -6.17
CA LYS A 95 32.39 24.43 -6.86
C LYS A 95 31.11 25.22 -7.11
N ILE A 96 30.81 26.23 -6.29
CA ILE A 96 29.71 27.19 -6.55
C ILE A 96 30.08 28.08 -7.74
N GLU A 97 31.30 28.60 -7.79
CA GLU A 97 31.76 29.48 -8.87
C GLU A 97 31.77 28.80 -10.23
N ASN A 98 32.15 27.51 -10.30
CA ASN A 98 32.09 26.73 -11.54
C ASN A 98 30.65 26.45 -12.01
N ILE A 99 29.67 26.36 -11.11
CA ILE A 99 28.26 26.17 -11.48
C ILE A 99 27.68 27.49 -12.02
N VAL A 100 28.02 28.62 -11.40
CA VAL A 100 27.54 29.95 -11.84
C VAL A 100 28.13 30.34 -13.19
N LYS A 101 29.37 29.97 -13.49
CA LYS A 101 30.00 30.26 -14.79
C LYS A 101 29.44 29.46 -15.98
N ASN A 102 28.80 28.32 -15.74
CA ASN A 102 28.31 27.43 -16.79
C ASN A 102 26.83 27.63 -17.17
N ASN A 103 26.09 28.50 -16.47
CA ASN A 103 24.72 28.85 -16.84
C ASN A 103 24.69 30.16 -17.64
N GLU A 104 25.10 30.07 -18.90
CA GLU A 104 24.66 31.02 -19.92
C GLU A 104 23.16 30.85 -20.12
N LEU A 105 22.32 31.72 -19.54
CA LEU A 105 20.95 32.02 -20.00
C LEU A 105 20.35 33.13 -19.11
N ASN A 106 20.70 34.39 -19.38
CA ASN A 106 19.76 35.50 -19.20
C ASN A 106 20.07 36.62 -20.19
N SER A 107 19.68 36.40 -21.43
CA SER A 107 19.50 37.46 -22.41
C SER A 107 18.00 37.71 -22.59
N GLY A 108 17.54 38.86 -22.09
CA GLY A 108 16.42 39.61 -22.66
C GLY A 108 15.01 39.21 -22.20
N LYS A 109 14.29 40.17 -21.61
CA LYS A 109 13.25 40.96 -22.32
C LYS A 109 12.37 41.70 -21.31
N VAL A 110 12.56 43.01 -21.25
CA VAL A 110 11.67 43.96 -20.57
C VAL A 110 10.52 44.35 -21.50
N ILE A 111 9.27 44.33 -21.01
CA ILE A 111 8.12 45.02 -21.61
C ILE A 111 7.25 45.63 -20.48
N ALA A 112 7.16 46.96 -20.53
CA ALA A 112 6.16 47.96 -20.08
C ALA A 112 4.71 47.49 -19.79
N ALA A 113 3.80 48.22 -19.11
CA ALA A 113 3.76 49.46 -18.31
C ALA A 113 2.31 49.71 -17.79
N ASN A 114 2.17 50.74 -16.92
CA ASN A 114 0.97 51.55 -16.57
C ASN A 114 -0.04 50.94 -15.57
N LYS A 115 -0.64 51.66 -14.60
CA LYS A 115 -1.04 53.08 -14.50
C LYS A 115 -1.24 53.50 -13.03
N ALA A 116 -0.93 54.75 -12.70
CA ALA A 116 -1.13 55.41 -11.40
C ALA A 116 -2.61 55.75 -11.08
N THR A 117 -2.97 55.89 -9.79
CA THR A 117 -3.38 57.16 -9.11
C THR A 117 -3.92 56.94 -7.69
N ASN A 118 -3.18 57.46 -6.69
CA ASN A 118 -3.58 58.42 -5.64
C ASN A 118 -4.87 58.29 -4.78
N LYS A 119 -4.62 58.15 -3.45
CA LYS A 119 -4.95 59.10 -2.34
C LYS A 119 -6.27 58.98 -1.55
N SER A 120 -6.08 58.89 -0.22
CA SER A 120 -6.78 59.59 0.89
C SER A 120 -7.87 58.88 1.72
N ALA A 121 -7.58 58.85 3.03
CA ALA A 121 -8.39 59.33 4.16
C ALA A 121 -9.59 58.52 4.73
N THR A 122 -9.39 58.08 5.98
CA THR A 122 -10.20 58.43 7.18
C THR A 122 -11.49 57.63 7.52
N ALA A 123 -11.31 56.81 8.58
CA ALA A 123 -12.12 56.68 9.82
C ALA A 123 -13.49 55.95 9.88
N ASN A 124 -13.50 54.97 10.80
CA ASN A 124 -14.51 54.62 11.83
C ASN A 124 -15.90 54.08 11.39
N ASN A 125 -16.21 52.82 11.72
CA ASN A 125 -16.83 52.41 13.00
C ASN A 125 -17.10 50.89 13.06
N THR A 126 -16.51 50.26 14.07
CA THR A 126 -17.00 49.22 15.00
C THR A 126 -18.14 48.25 14.61
N LYS A 127 -17.91 46.99 15.02
CA LYS A 127 -18.84 45.87 15.30
C LYS A 127 -19.15 44.95 14.12
N ASN A 128 -18.42 43.84 14.01
CA ASN A 128 -18.97 42.47 13.86
C ASN A 128 -17.85 41.45 13.55
N THR A 129 -16.93 41.23 14.50
CA THR A 129 -15.81 40.27 14.32
C THR A 129 -15.84 39.12 15.33
N ASP A 130 -16.95 38.94 16.05
CA ASP A 130 -17.13 37.87 17.03
C ASP A 130 -18.09 36.76 16.55
N LYS A 131 -18.80 36.97 15.43
CA LYS A 131 -19.79 36.00 14.93
C LYS A 131 -19.27 35.09 13.81
N VAL A 132 -18.19 35.47 13.13
CA VAL A 132 -17.60 34.67 12.03
C VAL A 132 -16.60 33.64 12.57
N ASN A 133 -15.89 33.95 13.66
CA ASN A 133 -14.88 33.06 14.24
C ASN A 133 -15.49 31.92 15.08
N ASN A 134 -16.72 32.09 15.60
CA ASN A 134 -17.43 31.03 16.33
C ASN A 134 -18.09 29.99 15.41
N ALA A 135 -18.46 30.34 14.18
CA ALA A 135 -18.98 29.38 13.20
C ALA A 135 -17.89 28.48 12.60
N ILE A 136 -16.65 28.96 12.52
CA ILE A 136 -15.49 28.20 12.01
C ILE A 136 -14.95 27.22 13.07
N ASN A 137 -15.11 27.53 14.36
CA ASN A 137 -14.69 26.63 15.44
C ASN A 137 -15.71 25.52 15.73
N ALA A 138 -17.01 25.76 15.51
CA ALA A 138 -18.06 24.74 15.70
C ALA A 138 -18.04 23.61 14.65
N LEU A 139 -17.49 23.85 13.45
CA LEU A 139 -17.32 22.81 12.41
C LEU A 139 -16.06 21.95 12.59
N LYS A 140 -15.21 22.29 13.57
CA LYS A 140 -13.96 21.58 13.85
C LYS A 140 -14.08 20.59 15.02
N GLU A 141 -15.19 20.64 15.76
CA GLU A 141 -15.39 19.90 17.00
C GLU A 141 -16.25 18.62 16.83
N GLU A 142 -16.89 18.42 15.68
CA GLU A 142 -17.65 17.19 15.34
C GLU A 142 -16.79 16.05 14.73
N ARG A 143 -15.46 16.25 14.62
CA ARG A 143 -14.51 15.27 14.02
C ARG A 143 -13.45 14.75 15.00
N LEU A 144 -13.65 14.92 16.31
CA LEU A 144 -12.68 14.52 17.34
C LEU A 144 -13.21 13.65 18.48
N ALA A 145 -14.48 13.26 18.49
CA ALA A 145 -15.06 12.46 19.57
C ALA A 145 -15.18 10.96 19.24
N THR A 146 -14.07 10.23 19.00
CA THR A 146 -14.05 8.75 19.14
C THR A 146 -12.67 8.16 19.43
N TYR A 147 -11.88 8.70 20.36
CA TYR A 147 -10.82 7.91 21.01
C TYR A 147 -10.33 8.62 22.28
N ALA A 148 -11.12 8.51 23.35
CA ALA A 148 -10.66 8.81 24.69
C ALA A 148 -10.07 7.52 25.30
N SER A 149 -8.75 7.44 25.37
CA SER A 149 -8.06 6.56 26.32
C SER A 149 -7.14 7.41 27.17
N ALA A 150 -7.55 7.50 28.44
CA ALA A 150 -6.91 7.96 29.66
C ALA A 150 -5.37 8.14 29.66
N GLY A 151 -4.95 9.23 30.34
CA GLY A 151 -3.76 9.19 31.21
C GLY A 151 -2.64 10.18 30.89
N THR A 152 -2.86 11.48 31.06
CA THR A 152 -1.78 12.47 31.17
C THR A 152 -1.22 12.52 32.59
N ALA A 153 0.03 12.10 32.77
CA ALA A 153 0.93 12.67 33.76
C ALA A 153 2.12 13.30 33.01
N LYS A 154 2.23 14.62 33.11
CA LYS A 154 3.34 15.42 32.58
C LYS A 154 4.64 15.03 33.29
N SER A 155 5.68 14.69 32.53
CA SER A 155 7.06 14.98 32.93
C SER A 155 7.86 15.38 31.69
N ALA A 156 8.60 16.46 31.86
CA ALA A 156 9.38 17.17 30.87
C ALA A 156 10.53 16.33 30.30
N GLY A 157 10.83 16.56 29.02
CA GLY A 157 11.94 15.93 28.31
C GLY A 157 11.58 15.68 26.85
N SER A 158 11.40 16.75 26.07
CA SER A 158 11.18 16.67 24.62
C SER A 158 12.45 16.14 23.93
N SER A 159 12.59 14.82 23.93
CA SER A 159 13.27 14.12 22.86
C SER A 159 12.37 14.22 21.63
N VAL A 160 12.85 14.84 20.56
CA VAL A 160 12.19 14.80 19.25
C VAL A 160 12.32 13.36 18.76
N LYS A 161 11.43 12.49 19.22
CA LYS A 161 11.26 11.14 18.70
C LYS A 161 10.64 11.30 17.32
N SER A 162 11.42 11.02 16.28
CA SER A 162 10.92 10.93 14.91
C SER A 162 9.68 10.04 14.90
N GLU A 163 8.58 10.53 14.34
CA GLU A 163 7.38 9.71 14.18
C GLU A 163 7.71 8.45 13.38
N PRO A 164 7.20 7.27 13.76
CA PRO A 164 7.41 6.05 12.99
C PRO A 164 6.88 6.20 11.56
N SER A 165 7.59 5.64 10.59
CA SER A 165 7.12 5.60 9.20
C SER A 165 5.77 4.88 9.09
N GLU A 166 4.99 5.18 8.05
CA GLU A 166 3.70 4.49 7.82
C GLU A 166 3.87 2.96 7.65
N ALA A 167 5.00 2.52 7.09
CA ALA A 167 5.34 1.11 7.02
C ALA A 167 5.57 0.52 8.42
N ASN A 168 6.32 1.22 9.28
CA ASN A 168 6.58 0.78 10.65
C ASN A 168 5.30 0.70 11.47
N LYS A 169 4.38 1.66 11.31
CA LYS A 169 3.05 1.63 11.96
C LYS A 169 2.23 0.41 11.54
N LYS A 170 2.20 0.11 10.24
CA LYS A 170 1.50 -1.08 9.70
C LYS A 170 2.11 -2.38 10.21
N THR A 171 3.44 -2.48 10.22
CA THR A 171 4.15 -3.64 10.75
C THR A 171 3.90 -3.81 12.25
N ALA A 172 3.91 -2.73 13.03
CA ALA A 172 3.60 -2.79 14.46
C ALA A 172 2.16 -3.26 14.73
N ALA A 173 1.18 -2.74 13.99
CA ALA A 173 -0.22 -3.19 14.08
C ALA A 173 -0.36 -4.68 13.73
N MET A 174 0.40 -5.12 12.74
CA MET A 174 0.45 -6.52 12.32
C MET A 174 1.04 -7.43 13.40
N LEU A 175 2.20 -7.08 13.96
CA LEU A 175 2.82 -7.82 15.05
C LEU A 175 1.93 -7.85 16.29
N THR A 176 1.30 -6.72 16.62
CA THR A 176 0.36 -6.62 17.74
C THR A 176 -0.81 -7.59 17.56
N HIS A 177 -1.42 -7.63 16.38
CA HIS A 177 -2.50 -8.58 16.11
C HIS A 177 -1.99 -10.03 16.12
N LEU A 178 -0.79 -10.28 15.60
CA LEU A 178 -0.20 -11.62 15.60
C LEU A 178 0.05 -12.11 17.03
N PHE A 179 0.55 -11.30 17.96
CA PHE A 179 0.81 -11.76 19.33
C PHE A 179 -0.36 -11.60 20.30
N ASN A 180 -1.44 -10.91 19.90
CA ASN A 180 -2.66 -10.88 20.70
C ASN A 180 -3.34 -12.24 20.70
N ASN A 181 -3.61 -12.78 21.89
CA ASN A 181 -4.18 -14.11 22.09
C ASN A 181 -5.72 -14.16 21.99
N ASP A 182 -6.36 -13.09 21.47
CA ASP A 182 -7.82 -13.06 21.33
C ASP A 182 -8.29 -13.88 20.13
N ILE A 183 -8.80 -15.07 20.42
CA ILE A 183 -9.36 -16.03 19.44
C ILE A 183 -10.60 -15.45 18.72
N ASN A 184 -11.28 -14.47 19.32
CA ASN A 184 -12.55 -13.92 18.85
C ASN A 184 -12.42 -12.68 17.95
N LYS A 185 -11.22 -12.37 17.45
CA LYS A 185 -11.10 -11.25 16.50
C LYS A 185 -11.79 -11.62 15.19
N ASN A 186 -12.67 -10.73 14.75
CA ASN A 186 -13.38 -10.84 13.48
C ASN A 186 -12.53 -10.44 12.29
N GLU A 187 -11.23 -10.19 12.48
CA GLU A 187 -10.30 -9.74 11.46
C GLU A 187 -9.25 -10.82 11.17
N ALA A 188 -8.69 -10.78 9.98
CA ALA A 188 -7.62 -11.67 9.51
C ALA A 188 -6.72 -10.94 8.51
N TYR A 189 -5.43 -11.28 8.52
CA TYR A 189 -4.50 -10.79 7.52
C TYR A 189 -4.55 -11.61 6.25
N ILE A 190 -4.56 -10.92 5.11
CA ILE A 190 -4.19 -11.51 3.83
C ILE A 190 -2.79 -10.99 3.49
N ASN A 191 -1.83 -11.91 3.33
CA ASN A 191 -0.53 -11.62 2.72
C ASN A 191 -0.56 -12.03 1.24
N ILE A 192 -0.23 -11.12 0.33
CA ILE A 192 -0.09 -11.44 -1.09
C ILE A 192 1.39 -11.42 -1.44
N LYS A 193 1.93 -12.58 -1.82
CA LYS A 193 3.27 -12.71 -2.39
C LYS A 193 3.21 -12.62 -3.91
N ASN A 194 3.80 -11.58 -4.47
CA ASN A 194 3.92 -11.43 -5.91
C ASN A 194 5.22 -12.07 -6.39
N ARG A 195 5.12 -13.23 -7.05
CA ARG A 195 6.28 -13.89 -7.68
C ARG A 195 6.50 -13.45 -9.12
N SER A 196 5.58 -12.67 -9.69
CA SER A 196 5.71 -12.11 -11.03
C SER A 196 6.65 -10.91 -11.09
N SER A 197 7.04 -10.52 -12.31
CA SER A 197 7.85 -9.33 -12.59
C SER A 197 7.03 -8.04 -12.71
N CYS A 198 5.71 -8.07 -12.48
CA CYS A 198 4.82 -6.93 -12.67
C CYS A 198 4.28 -6.42 -11.34
N ASN A 199 4.06 -5.11 -11.21
CA ASN A 199 3.32 -4.56 -10.06
C ASN A 199 1.86 -5.00 -10.15
N LEU A 200 1.29 -5.46 -9.04
CA LEU A 200 -0.09 -5.92 -8.97
C LEU A 200 -0.96 -4.90 -8.23
N ILE A 201 -2.21 -4.78 -8.66
CA ILE A 201 -3.27 -4.14 -7.87
C ILE A 201 -4.33 -5.21 -7.61
N VAL A 202 -4.28 -5.80 -6.42
CA VAL A 202 -5.23 -6.83 -6.01
C VAL A 202 -6.48 -6.17 -5.47
N LYS A 203 -7.62 -6.43 -6.10
CA LYS A 203 -8.93 -5.99 -5.65
C LYS A 203 -9.57 -7.11 -4.84
N ILE A 204 -9.89 -6.84 -3.59
CA ILE A 204 -10.50 -7.77 -2.65
C ILE A 204 -11.92 -7.29 -2.41
N SER A 205 -12.91 -8.00 -2.96
CA SER A 205 -14.31 -7.56 -2.98
C SER A 205 -15.18 -8.52 -2.16
N GLY A 206 -15.80 -8.03 -1.10
CA GLY A 206 -16.73 -8.81 -0.27
C GLY A 206 -17.72 -7.88 0.41
N LYS A 207 -17.89 -8.01 1.73
CA LYS A 207 -18.67 -7.04 2.53
C LYS A 207 -18.11 -5.62 2.42
N LYS A 208 -16.78 -5.52 2.36
CA LYS A 208 -16.01 -4.30 2.13
C LYS A 208 -15.13 -4.50 0.89
N TYR A 209 -14.71 -3.38 0.31
CA TYR A 209 -13.85 -3.36 -0.88
C TYR A 209 -12.49 -2.81 -0.51
N TYR A 210 -11.44 -3.53 -0.93
CA TYR A 210 -10.06 -3.13 -0.69
C TYR A 210 -9.24 -3.22 -1.97
N ASN A 211 -8.31 -2.29 -2.12
CA ASN A 211 -7.29 -2.31 -3.17
C ASN A 211 -5.92 -2.41 -2.51
N LEU A 212 -5.18 -3.47 -2.83
CA LEU A 212 -3.84 -3.72 -2.31
C LEU A 212 -2.83 -3.66 -3.46
N SER A 213 -1.94 -2.67 -3.41
CA SER A 213 -0.81 -2.59 -4.35
C SER A 213 0.32 -3.50 -3.87
N VAL A 214 0.79 -4.40 -4.73
CA VAL A 214 1.87 -5.35 -4.42
C VAL A 214 3.00 -5.15 -5.44
N PRO A 215 4.21 -4.74 -5.02
CA PRO A 215 5.31 -4.50 -5.95
C PRO A 215 5.77 -5.79 -6.64
N ALA A 216 6.38 -5.65 -7.82
CA ALA A 216 7.03 -6.74 -8.56
C ALA A 216 8.04 -7.48 -7.67
N ARG A 217 7.97 -8.83 -7.66
CA ARG A 217 8.81 -9.70 -6.81
C ARG A 217 8.80 -9.38 -5.32
N GLY A 218 7.79 -8.66 -4.84
CA GLY A 218 7.63 -8.31 -3.43
C GLY A 218 6.35 -8.88 -2.83
N GLU A 219 6.00 -8.38 -1.66
CA GLU A 219 4.77 -8.72 -0.97
C GLU A 219 4.12 -7.49 -0.36
N ASN A 220 2.84 -7.61 -0.05
CA ASN A 220 2.12 -6.64 0.76
C ASN A 220 0.97 -7.34 1.47
N PHE A 221 0.49 -6.75 2.55
CA PHE A 221 -0.54 -7.33 3.39
C PHE A 221 -1.62 -6.32 3.75
N ILE A 222 -2.77 -6.85 4.11
CA ILE A 222 -3.91 -6.06 4.56
C ILE A 222 -4.67 -6.80 5.67
N LEU A 223 -5.16 -6.05 6.65
CA LEU A 223 -6.07 -6.54 7.68
C LEU A 223 -7.50 -6.31 7.20
N ILE A 224 -8.31 -7.36 7.15
CA ILE A 224 -9.71 -7.28 6.73
C ILE A 224 -10.59 -8.11 7.66
N ASP A 225 -11.90 -7.87 7.62
CA ASP A 225 -12.85 -8.71 8.34
C ASP A 225 -12.88 -10.13 7.75
N LYS A 226 -13.00 -11.15 8.59
CA LYS A 226 -13.24 -12.55 8.20
C LYS A 226 -14.54 -12.64 7.39
N GLY A 227 -14.51 -13.45 6.35
CA GLY A 227 -15.64 -13.59 5.44
C GLY A 227 -15.27 -14.13 4.07
N GLU A 228 -16.23 -14.09 3.16
CA GLU A 228 -16.04 -14.52 1.77
C GLU A 228 -15.76 -13.32 0.88
N TYR A 229 -14.73 -13.45 0.05
CA TYR A 229 -14.22 -12.40 -0.83
C TYR A 229 -13.94 -12.94 -2.21
N VAL A 230 -14.13 -12.10 -3.22
CA VAL A 230 -13.64 -12.32 -4.58
C VAL A 230 -12.36 -11.51 -4.75
N LEU A 231 -11.25 -12.20 -4.92
CA LEU A 231 -9.96 -11.61 -5.23
C LEU A 231 -9.80 -11.53 -6.74
N THR A 232 -9.48 -10.35 -7.26
CA THR A 232 -9.19 -10.15 -8.68
C THR A 232 -7.93 -9.33 -8.88
N THR A 233 -7.11 -9.70 -9.86
CA THR A 233 -5.95 -8.90 -10.26
C THR A 233 -5.54 -9.24 -11.70
N MET A 234 -4.70 -8.38 -12.27
CA MET A 234 -3.94 -8.67 -13.48
C MET A 234 -2.53 -9.06 -13.07
N VAL A 235 -2.17 -10.33 -13.23
CA VAL A 235 -0.79 -10.80 -13.04
C VAL A 235 -0.06 -10.66 -14.37
N CYS A 236 0.63 -9.54 -14.54
CA CYS A 236 1.08 -9.06 -15.85
C CYS A 236 -0.10 -8.98 -16.83
N ASP A 237 -0.16 -9.83 -17.86
CA ASP A 237 -1.22 -9.85 -18.88
C ASP A 237 -2.30 -10.90 -18.61
N ALA A 238 -2.17 -11.67 -17.53
CA ALA A 238 -3.09 -12.75 -17.20
C ALA A 238 -4.11 -12.30 -16.15
N LYS A 239 -5.39 -12.51 -16.44
CA LYS A 239 -6.48 -12.25 -15.49
C LYS A 239 -6.50 -13.32 -14.42
N TYR A 240 -6.51 -12.90 -13.16
CA TYR A 240 -6.73 -13.73 -12.00
C TYR A 240 -8.05 -13.36 -11.34
N SER A 241 -8.87 -14.37 -11.01
CA SER A 241 -10.07 -14.22 -10.20
C SER A 241 -10.28 -15.49 -9.39
N SER A 242 -10.41 -15.36 -8.06
CA SER A 242 -10.74 -16.47 -7.18
C SER A 242 -11.70 -16.02 -6.08
N LEU A 243 -12.67 -16.86 -5.75
CA LEU A 243 -13.43 -16.75 -4.52
C LEU A 243 -12.60 -17.35 -3.38
N LYS A 244 -12.48 -16.63 -2.26
CA LYS A 244 -11.71 -17.01 -1.08
C LYS A 244 -12.55 -16.84 0.17
N LYS A 245 -12.49 -17.85 1.04
CA LYS A 245 -13.13 -17.82 2.36
C LYS A 245 -12.05 -17.59 3.41
N ILE A 246 -12.03 -16.39 3.96
CA ILE A 246 -11.02 -15.91 4.91
C ILE A 246 -11.55 -16.13 6.33
N THR A 247 -11.13 -17.21 6.96
CA THR A 247 -11.48 -17.54 8.36
C THR A 247 -10.33 -17.30 9.32
N GLN A 248 -9.11 -17.17 8.81
CA GLN A 248 -7.86 -16.97 9.54
C GLN A 248 -6.86 -16.24 8.63
N ASP A 249 -5.68 -15.94 9.17
CA ASP A 249 -4.60 -15.34 8.40
C ASP A 249 -4.18 -16.27 7.24
N VAL A 250 -4.08 -15.74 6.02
CA VAL A 250 -3.75 -16.51 4.80
C VAL A 250 -2.63 -15.85 4.01
N GLU A 251 -1.85 -16.69 3.32
CA GLU A 251 -0.88 -16.25 2.33
C GLU A 251 -1.23 -16.79 0.94
N ILE A 252 -1.24 -15.89 -0.04
CA ILE A 252 -1.57 -16.20 -1.42
C ILE A 252 -0.37 -15.80 -2.28
N ALA A 253 0.29 -16.79 -2.87
CA ALA A 253 1.36 -16.57 -3.82
C ALA A 253 0.80 -16.57 -5.25
N LEU A 254 1.03 -15.47 -5.96
CA LEU A 254 0.61 -15.28 -7.34
C LEU A 254 1.81 -15.33 -8.27
N ASN A 255 1.76 -16.19 -9.28
CA ASN A 255 2.76 -16.29 -10.34
C ASN A 255 2.12 -16.43 -11.72
N VAL A 256 2.90 -16.17 -12.76
CA VAL A 256 2.55 -16.50 -14.14
C VAL A 256 3.01 -17.93 -14.40
N ALA A 257 2.15 -18.77 -15.00
CA ALA A 257 2.56 -20.08 -15.51
C ALA A 257 3.49 -19.88 -16.72
N ASP A 258 4.65 -20.53 -16.69
CA ASP A 258 5.59 -20.58 -17.82
C ASP A 258 5.05 -21.45 -18.97
#